data_AF-A0A6G4X9I9-F1
#
_entry.id   AF-A0A6G4X9I9-F1
#
_cell.length_a   1.000
_cell.length_b   1.000
_cell.length_c   1.000
_cell.angle_alpha   90.00
_cell.angle_beta   90.00
_cell.angle_gamma   90.00
#
_symmetry.space_group_name_H-M   'P 1'
#
loop_
_entity.id
_entity.type
_entity.pdbx_description
1 polymer ?
#
loop_
_entity_poly.entity_id
_entity_poly.type
_entity_poly.pdbx_seq_one_letter_code
_entity_poly.pdbx_strand_id
1 'polypeptide(L)'
;GGRVVPLPTYAFQRERFWPEPLPSGIGYLGAGHALLGTTVALAGSDGVVLSGELSVSLQPWLADHMVLGRIVVPGTALVEMVLRAGQEVACSLVRELVLQTPLILPTAGGAQVQTRVDDPDTSGDRPVQVYARAEGTDEWILHASGLLGASDTRTPDLGLEVWPPRGAVEVGVEGFY
;
A
#
# COMPACT_ATOMS: atom_id res chain seq x y z
N GLY A 1 -9.20 3.95 -72.03
CA GLY A 1 -8.93 4.37 -70.64
C GLY A 1 -9.13 3.18 -69.73
N GLY A 2 -8.20 2.92 -68.81
CA GLY A 2 -8.30 1.79 -67.87
C GLY A 2 -9.22 2.10 -66.69
N ARG A 3 -10.05 1.13 -66.29
CA ARG A 3 -10.94 1.23 -65.12
C ARG A 3 -10.20 0.74 -63.88
N VAL A 4 -10.04 1.60 -62.88
CA VAL A 4 -9.46 1.22 -61.58
C VAL A 4 -10.46 0.30 -60.86
N VAL A 5 -9.98 -0.86 -60.41
CA VAL A 5 -10.79 -1.86 -59.71
C VAL A 5 -10.12 -2.12 -58.35
N PRO A 6 -10.87 -2.09 -57.23
CA PRO A 6 -10.30 -2.36 -55.92
C PRO A 6 -9.83 -3.83 -55.86
N LEU A 7 -8.59 -4.02 -55.42
CA LEU A 7 -8.04 -5.35 -55.15
C LEU A 7 -8.28 -5.71 -53.68
N PRO A 8 -8.45 -7.01 -53.37
CA PRO A 8 -8.48 -7.48 -51.99
C PRO A 8 -7.22 -7.00 -51.27
N THR A 9 -7.38 -6.38 -50.11
CA THR A 9 -6.24 -6.06 -49.26
C THR A 9 -5.61 -7.35 -48.75
N TYR A 10 -4.30 -7.31 -48.49
CA TYR A 10 -3.56 -8.45 -47.96
C TYR A 10 -4.30 -9.05 -46.74
N ALA A 11 -4.47 -10.36 -46.73
CA ALA A 11 -5.10 -11.07 -45.62
C ALA A 11 -4.13 -11.08 -44.44
N PHE A 12 -4.13 -10.00 -43.66
CA PHE A 12 -3.38 -9.94 -42.41
C PHE A 12 -3.74 -11.16 -41.56
N GLN A 13 -2.74 -12.00 -41.25
CA GLN A 13 -2.88 -12.99 -40.19
C GLN A 13 -2.99 -12.22 -38.88
N ARG A 14 -4.22 -12.15 -38.36
CA ARG A 14 -4.54 -11.43 -37.13
C ARG A 14 -4.12 -12.28 -35.93
N GLU A 15 -2.85 -12.23 -35.61
CA GLU A 15 -2.32 -12.75 -34.36
C GLU A 15 -2.20 -11.62 -33.33
N ARG A 16 -2.54 -11.94 -32.08
CA ARG A 16 -2.55 -10.99 -30.98
C ARG A 16 -1.13 -10.88 -30.40
N PHE A 17 -0.38 -9.86 -30.82
CA PHE A 17 0.98 -9.58 -30.32
C PHE A 17 1.01 -8.51 -29.22
N TRP A 18 -0.04 -8.41 -28.41
CA TRP A 18 -0.02 -7.54 -27.24
C TRP A 18 0.74 -8.24 -26.11
N PRO A 19 1.64 -7.56 -25.39
CA PRO A 19 2.27 -8.13 -24.21
C PRO A 19 1.17 -8.57 -23.23
N GLU A 20 1.30 -9.79 -22.71
CA GLU A 20 0.42 -10.25 -21.65
C GLU A 20 0.66 -9.38 -20.42
N PRO A 21 -0.41 -8.93 -19.73
CA PRO A 21 -0.25 -8.19 -18.50
C PRO A 21 0.50 -9.09 -17.51
N LEU A 22 1.72 -8.71 -17.19
CA LEU A 22 2.46 -9.29 -16.07
C LEU A 22 1.60 -9.12 -14.81
N PRO A 23 1.70 -10.05 -13.83
CA PRO A 23 1.12 -9.82 -12.51
C PRO A 23 1.51 -8.41 -12.04
N SER A 24 0.52 -7.63 -11.60
CA SER A 24 0.71 -6.27 -11.10
C SER A 24 1.89 -6.24 -10.12
N GLY A 25 2.99 -5.57 -10.48
CA GLY A 25 4.20 -5.52 -9.64
C GLY A 25 5.54 -5.32 -10.34
N ILE A 26 5.59 -5.40 -11.68
CA ILE A 26 6.84 -5.20 -12.45
C ILE A 26 6.65 -4.10 -13.49
N GLY A 27 6.37 -2.89 -13.01
CA GLY A 27 6.33 -1.68 -13.81
C GLY A 27 6.67 -0.48 -12.94
N TYR A 28 7.87 0.07 -13.15
CA TYR A 28 8.51 1.17 -12.41
C TYR A 28 8.93 0.84 -10.98
N LEU A 29 10.26 0.78 -10.77
CA LEU A 29 10.97 0.65 -9.49
C LEU A 29 10.12 -0.03 -8.41
N GLY A 30 9.99 -1.36 -8.52
CA GLY A 30 9.12 -2.10 -7.62
C GLY A 30 9.52 -1.82 -6.17
N ALA A 31 8.59 -1.38 -5.34
CA ALA A 31 8.91 -1.00 -3.96
C ALA A 31 9.34 -2.21 -3.10
N GLY A 32 9.33 -3.43 -3.67
CA GLY A 32 9.74 -4.66 -3.01
C GLY A 32 8.84 -5.03 -1.82
N HIS A 33 7.62 -4.48 -1.77
CA HIS A 33 6.76 -4.54 -0.60
C HIS A 33 5.41 -5.20 -0.94
N ALA A 34 4.96 -6.12 -0.09
CA ALA A 34 3.79 -6.97 -0.39
C ALA A 34 2.47 -6.18 -0.54
N LEU A 35 2.38 -5.00 0.08
CA LEU A 35 1.20 -4.11 0.00
C LEU A 35 1.38 -2.94 -0.96
N LEU A 36 2.62 -2.62 -1.36
CA LEU A 36 2.96 -1.45 -2.16
C LEU A 36 3.91 -1.91 -3.27
N GLY A 37 3.40 -1.98 -4.49
CA GLY A 37 4.14 -2.51 -5.64
C GLY A 37 5.01 -1.48 -6.34
N THR A 38 4.68 -0.19 -6.27
CA THR A 38 5.32 0.86 -7.09
C THR A 38 5.61 2.10 -6.26
N THR A 39 6.72 2.77 -6.57
CA THR A 39 7.09 4.08 -6.01
C THR A 39 7.28 5.11 -7.13
N VAL A 40 6.74 6.31 -6.96
CA VAL A 40 6.88 7.44 -7.88
C VAL A 40 7.33 8.68 -7.12
N ALA A 41 8.49 9.22 -7.51
CA ALA A 41 8.94 10.53 -7.03
C ALA A 41 8.15 11.65 -7.73
N LEU A 42 7.76 12.67 -6.98
CA LEU A 42 6.97 13.79 -7.48
C LEU A 42 7.87 14.89 -8.01
N ALA A 43 7.80 15.14 -9.33
CA ALA A 43 8.62 16.16 -9.99
C ALA A 43 8.42 17.55 -9.36
N GLY A 44 9.53 18.23 -9.05
CA GLY A 44 9.50 19.57 -8.45
C GLY A 44 9.31 19.58 -6.93
N SER A 45 9.37 18.41 -6.27
CA SER A 45 9.29 18.26 -4.81
C SER A 45 10.19 17.12 -4.33
N ASP A 46 10.39 17.02 -3.03
CA ASP A 46 11.02 15.87 -2.37
C ASP A 46 9.96 14.85 -1.90
N GLY A 47 8.74 14.94 -2.43
CA GLY A 47 7.63 14.05 -2.13
C GLY A 47 7.63 12.77 -2.96
N VAL A 48 6.95 11.74 -2.43
CA VAL A 48 6.80 10.43 -3.08
C VAL A 48 5.36 9.92 -2.95
N VAL A 49 4.95 9.12 -3.93
CA VAL A 49 3.71 8.33 -3.86
C VAL A 49 4.05 6.87 -4.08
N LEU A 50 3.66 6.02 -3.13
CA LEU A 50 3.71 4.58 -3.26
C LEU A 50 2.32 4.05 -3.55
N SER A 51 2.19 3.11 -4.46
CA SER A 51 0.90 2.52 -4.84
C SER A 51 0.91 1.00 -4.76
N GLY A 52 -0.27 0.43 -4.52
CA GLY A 52 -0.48 -1.01 -4.44
C GLY A 52 -1.93 -1.39 -4.65
N GLU A 53 -2.19 -2.70 -4.59
CA GLU A 53 -3.52 -3.27 -4.73
C GLU A 53 -3.77 -4.23 -3.56
N LEU A 54 -4.89 -4.03 -2.87
CA LEU A 54 -5.32 -4.86 -1.76
C LEU A 54 -6.54 -5.68 -2.16
N SER A 55 -6.42 -6.99 -2.07
CA SER A 55 -7.52 -7.93 -2.31
C SER A 55 -7.25 -9.24 -1.59
N VAL A 56 -8.30 -10.00 -1.29
CA VAL A 56 -8.14 -11.33 -0.70
C VAL A 56 -7.43 -12.30 -1.66
N SER A 57 -7.52 -12.08 -2.98
CA SER A 57 -6.82 -12.92 -3.96
C SER A 57 -5.31 -12.67 -3.97
N LEU A 58 -4.85 -11.43 -3.76
CA LEU A 58 -3.43 -11.08 -3.71
C LEU A 58 -2.84 -11.29 -2.30
N GLN A 59 -3.60 -10.97 -1.26
CA GLN A 59 -3.20 -11.12 0.14
C GLN A 59 -4.27 -11.88 0.94
N PRO A 60 -4.28 -13.23 0.90
CA PRO A 60 -5.32 -14.04 1.53
C PRO A 60 -5.53 -13.80 3.03
N TRP A 61 -4.47 -13.44 3.76
CA TRP A 61 -4.52 -13.14 5.18
C TRP A 61 -5.43 -11.94 5.54
N LEU A 62 -5.76 -11.08 4.57
CA LEU A 62 -6.70 -9.98 4.80
C LEU A 62 -8.08 -10.51 5.24
N ALA A 63 -8.48 -11.70 4.77
CA ALA A 63 -9.74 -12.32 5.15
C ALA A 63 -9.79 -12.75 6.64
N ASP A 64 -8.64 -12.85 7.31
CA ASP A 64 -8.57 -13.27 8.72
C ASP A 64 -8.89 -12.12 9.68
N HIS A 65 -8.86 -10.86 9.22
CA HIS A 65 -9.21 -9.70 10.04
C HIS A 65 -10.63 -9.19 9.72
N MET A 66 -11.60 -9.77 10.43
CA MET A 66 -13.02 -9.44 10.30
C MET A 66 -13.56 -8.66 11.50
N VAL A 67 -14.27 -7.56 11.22
CA VAL A 67 -14.98 -6.78 12.23
C VAL A 67 -16.45 -6.72 11.86
N LEU A 68 -17.31 -7.27 12.73
CA LEU A 68 -18.76 -7.37 12.50
C LEU A 68 -19.09 -8.01 11.15
N GLY A 69 -18.38 -9.09 10.79
CA GLY A 69 -18.58 -9.86 9.56
C GLY A 69 -18.08 -9.19 8.28
N ARG A 70 -17.31 -8.10 8.37
CA ARG A 70 -16.72 -7.41 7.22
C ARG A 70 -15.21 -7.52 7.26
N ILE A 71 -14.59 -7.73 6.10
CA ILE A 71 -13.14 -7.72 5.95
C ILE A 71 -12.68 -6.26 6.08
N VAL A 72 -11.99 -5.96 7.18
CA VAL A 72 -11.46 -4.62 7.45
C VAL A 72 -9.95 -4.71 7.38
N VAL A 73 -9.30 -3.91 6.53
CA VAL A 73 -7.85 -3.84 6.49
C VAL A 73 -7.35 -3.41 7.90
N PRO A 74 -6.45 -4.18 8.53
CA PRO A 74 -5.98 -3.84 9.88
C PRO A 74 -5.34 -2.44 9.91
N GLY A 75 -5.55 -1.71 11.00
CA GLY A 75 -4.88 -0.42 11.20
C GLY A 75 -3.34 -0.55 11.14
N THR A 76 -2.79 -1.69 11.58
CA THR A 76 -1.36 -2.00 11.50
C THR A 76 -0.87 -2.16 10.06
N ALA A 77 -1.71 -2.60 9.12
CA ALA A 77 -1.35 -2.63 7.70
C ALA A 77 -1.24 -1.21 7.12
N LEU A 78 -2.06 -0.27 7.60
CA LEU A 78 -1.92 1.15 7.25
C LEU A 78 -0.62 1.74 7.82
N VAL A 79 -0.25 1.37 9.06
CA VAL A 79 1.03 1.74 9.67
C VAL A 79 2.20 1.19 8.85
N GLU A 80 2.16 -0.08 8.42
CA GLU A 80 3.21 -0.69 7.59
C GLU A 80 3.40 0.07 6.26
N MET A 81 2.30 0.41 5.57
CA MET A 81 2.37 1.20 4.35
C MET A 81 3.01 2.58 4.57
N VAL A 82 2.69 3.24 5.68
CA VAL A 82 3.28 4.52 6.08
C VAL A 82 4.78 4.38 6.39
N LEU A 83 5.17 3.34 7.13
CA LEU A 83 6.59 3.06 7.44
C LEU A 83 7.39 2.80 6.17
N ARG A 84 6.86 2.00 5.25
CA ARG A 84 7.48 1.73 3.95
C ARG A 84 7.63 2.99 3.13
N ALA A 85 6.62 3.87 3.09
CA ALA A 85 6.71 5.14 2.40
C ALA A 85 7.76 6.08 3.04
N GLY A 86 7.83 6.10 4.38
CA GLY A 86 8.84 6.86 5.12
C GLY A 86 10.28 6.44 4.82
N GLN A 87 10.52 5.16 4.53
CA GLN A 87 11.84 4.68 4.12
C GLN A 87 12.34 5.30 2.80
N GLU A 88 11.44 5.63 1.86
CA GLU A 88 11.83 6.29 0.59
C GLU A 88 12.37 7.71 0.77
N VAL A 89 11.97 8.38 1.86
CA VAL A 89 12.36 9.76 2.16
C VAL A 89 13.26 9.88 3.40
N ALA A 90 13.81 8.76 3.88
CA ALA A 90 14.62 8.67 5.09
C ALA A 90 13.94 9.21 6.37
N CYS A 91 12.60 9.20 6.42
CA CYS A 91 11.78 9.57 7.57
C CYS A 91 10.94 8.37 8.02
N SER A 92 11.57 7.42 8.72
CA SER A 92 10.92 6.16 9.13
C SER A 92 10.31 6.18 10.54
N LEU A 93 10.31 7.33 11.23
CA LEU A 93 9.62 7.47 12.52
C LEU A 93 8.22 8.01 12.31
N VAL A 94 7.19 7.25 12.70
CA VAL A 94 5.81 7.74 12.74
C VAL A 94 5.63 8.60 13.99
N ARG A 95 5.51 9.92 13.83
CA ARG A 95 5.23 10.85 14.93
C ARG A 95 3.80 10.69 15.43
N GLU A 96 2.89 10.64 14.48
CA GLU A 96 1.46 10.50 14.69
C GLU A 96 0.85 9.85 13.45
N LEU A 97 -0.17 9.02 13.66
CA LEU A 97 -1.02 8.54 12.58
C LEU A 97 -2.47 8.46 13.08
N VAL A 98 -3.34 9.24 12.46
CA VAL A 98 -4.78 9.23 12.72
C VAL A 98 -5.44 8.32 11.69
N LEU A 99 -6.11 7.26 12.16
CA LEU A 99 -6.95 6.41 11.34
C LEU A 99 -8.35 7.03 11.27
N GLN A 100 -8.78 7.43 10.07
CA GLN A 100 -9.99 8.23 9.88
C GLN A 100 -11.21 7.37 9.54
N THR A 101 -11.10 6.59 8.46
CA THR A 101 -12.19 5.76 7.95
C THR A 101 -11.67 4.33 7.78
N PRO A 102 -12.41 3.30 8.22
CA PRO A 102 -12.02 1.91 7.96
C PRO A 102 -11.94 1.61 6.46
N LEU A 103 -10.86 0.97 6.01
CA LEU A 103 -10.76 0.43 4.66
C LEU A 103 -11.38 -0.96 4.63
N ILE A 104 -12.57 -1.07 4.03
CA ILE A 104 -13.34 -2.32 3.96
C ILE A 104 -13.15 -2.93 2.58
N LEU A 105 -12.82 -4.22 2.53
CA LEU A 105 -12.64 -4.95 1.28
C LEU A 105 -13.85 -5.86 0.99
N PRO A 106 -14.24 -6.01 -0.29
CA PRO A 106 -15.17 -7.04 -0.71
C PRO A 106 -14.49 -8.43 -0.67
N THR A 107 -15.30 -9.49 -0.67
CA THR A 107 -14.79 -10.87 -0.78
C THR A 107 -14.22 -11.20 -2.17
N ALA A 108 -14.61 -10.44 -3.19
CA ALA A 108 -14.11 -10.53 -4.56
C ALA A 108 -13.87 -9.12 -5.11
N GLY A 109 -12.78 -8.94 -5.87
CA GLY A 109 -12.25 -7.64 -6.24
C GLY A 109 -11.32 -7.07 -5.18
N GLY A 110 -10.99 -5.79 -5.28
CA GLY A 110 -10.04 -5.14 -4.38
C GLY A 110 -10.16 -3.63 -4.30
N ALA A 111 -9.14 -3.02 -3.70
CA ALA A 111 -8.95 -1.58 -3.68
C ALA A 111 -7.52 -1.22 -4.10
N GLN A 112 -7.40 -0.22 -4.95
CA GLN A 112 -6.12 0.44 -5.18
C GLN A 112 -5.81 1.32 -3.97
N VAL A 113 -4.56 1.28 -3.51
CA VAL A 113 -4.09 2.12 -2.41
C VAL A 113 -2.97 3.04 -2.87
N GLN A 114 -2.92 4.23 -2.28
CA GLN A 114 -1.82 5.18 -2.44
C GLN A 114 -1.39 5.70 -1.08
N THR A 115 -0.10 5.60 -0.79
CA THR A 115 0.52 6.27 0.35
C THR A 115 1.36 7.43 -0.19
N ARG A 116 0.97 8.64 0.17
CA ARG A 116 1.60 9.88 -0.26
C ARG A 116 2.39 10.48 0.89
N VAL A 117 3.63 10.85 0.63
CA VAL A 117 4.47 11.62 1.55
C VAL A 117 4.82 12.92 0.87
N ASP A 118 4.53 14.04 1.53
CA ASP A 118 4.79 15.38 1.01
C ASP A 118 6.18 15.90 1.42
N ASP A 119 6.48 17.12 0.99
CA ASP A 119 7.66 17.88 1.40
C ASP A 119 7.71 18.08 2.92
N PRO A 120 8.91 18.21 3.51
CA PRO A 120 9.04 18.46 4.93
C PRO A 120 8.45 19.83 5.27
N ASP A 121 7.83 19.92 6.43
CA ASP A 121 7.38 21.17 7.02
C ASP A 121 8.54 21.98 7.62
N THR A 122 8.23 23.08 8.31
CA THR A 122 9.23 23.94 8.95
C THR A 122 10.00 23.26 10.09
N SER A 123 9.50 22.15 10.63
CA SER A 123 10.13 21.33 11.66
C SER A 123 10.98 20.20 11.06
N GLY A 124 10.87 19.97 9.75
CA GLY A 124 11.51 18.85 9.05
C GLY A 124 10.69 17.56 9.05
N ASP A 125 9.49 17.57 9.65
CA ASP A 125 8.57 16.43 9.63
C ASP A 125 7.78 16.44 8.31
N ARG A 126 7.45 15.27 7.77
CA ARG A 126 6.78 15.10 6.47
C ARG A 126 5.34 14.64 6.66
N PRO A 127 4.34 15.37 6.14
CA PRO A 127 2.97 14.89 6.09
C PRO A 127 2.86 13.58 5.29
N VAL A 128 2.10 12.63 5.82
CA VAL A 128 1.81 11.36 5.16
C VAL A 128 0.31 11.07 5.15
N GLN A 129 -0.19 10.52 4.04
CA GLN A 129 -1.59 10.21 3.85
C GLN A 129 -1.76 8.86 3.13
N VAL A 130 -2.73 8.07 3.56
CA VAL A 130 -3.10 6.79 2.93
C VAL A 130 -4.50 6.92 2.35
N TYR A 131 -4.58 6.81 1.03
CA TYR A 131 -5.83 6.81 0.28
C TYR A 131 -6.12 5.41 -0.27
N ALA A 132 -7.40 5.10 -0.44
CA ALA A 132 -7.82 3.94 -1.18
C ALA A 132 -8.98 4.27 -2.12
N ARG A 133 -9.06 3.52 -3.21
CA ARG A 133 -10.12 3.59 -4.21
C ARG A 133 -10.58 2.18 -4.52
N ALA A 134 -11.84 1.89 -4.26
CA ALA A 134 -12.44 0.60 -4.57
C ALA A 134 -12.48 0.37 -6.08
N GLU A 135 -12.41 -0.90 -6.48
CA GLU A 135 -12.60 -1.27 -7.88
C GLU A 135 -13.98 -0.82 -8.40
N GLY A 136 -14.01 -0.28 -9.62
CA GLY A 136 -15.24 0.23 -10.24
C GLY A 136 -15.67 1.63 -9.77
N THR A 137 -14.87 2.30 -8.93
CA THR A 137 -15.08 3.71 -8.55
C THR A 137 -13.92 4.60 -9.00
N ASP A 138 -14.18 5.90 -9.14
CA ASP A 138 -13.16 6.93 -9.39
C ASP A 138 -12.82 7.76 -8.15
N GLU A 139 -13.51 7.51 -7.03
CA GLU A 139 -13.38 8.28 -5.79
C GLU A 139 -12.30 7.71 -4.88
N TRP A 140 -11.36 8.57 -4.46
CA TRP A 140 -10.35 8.25 -3.45
C TRP A 140 -10.84 8.67 -2.06
N ILE A 141 -10.75 7.76 -1.10
CA ILE A 141 -11.12 7.97 0.30
C ILE A 141 -9.84 8.04 1.13
N LEU A 142 -9.75 9.01 2.03
CA LEU A 142 -8.67 9.12 3.01
C LEU A 142 -8.92 8.18 4.19
N HIS A 143 -8.00 7.25 4.41
CA HIS A 143 -8.08 6.25 5.47
C HIS A 143 -7.17 6.55 6.65
N ALA A 144 -6.01 7.15 6.39
CA ALA A 144 -5.11 7.59 7.43
C ALA A 144 -4.34 8.86 7.04
N SER A 145 -4.02 9.69 8.02
CA SER A 145 -3.19 10.88 7.86
C SER A 145 -2.27 11.04 9.05
N GLY A 146 -1.05 11.52 8.85
CA GLY A 146 -0.08 11.62 9.94
C GLY A 146 1.16 12.43 9.57
N LEU A 147 2.17 12.29 10.41
CA LEU A 147 3.47 12.94 10.28
C LEU A 147 4.60 11.93 10.44
N LEU A 148 5.58 12.01 9.56
CA LEU A 148 6.80 11.23 9.56
C LEU A 148 7.99 12.11 9.97
N GLY A 149 8.79 11.65 10.92
CA GLY A 149 10.02 12.30 11.33
C GLY A 149 11.25 11.50 10.92
N ALA A 150 12.41 12.14 11.00
CA ALA A 150 13.69 11.44 10.97
C ALA A 150 13.75 10.43 12.14
N SER A 151 14.25 9.23 11.85
CA SER A 151 14.38 8.18 12.87
C SER A 151 15.53 8.49 13.82
N ASP A 152 15.29 8.36 15.13
CA ASP A 152 16.35 8.34 16.13
C ASP A 152 16.95 6.93 16.15
N THR A 153 18.27 6.82 16.00
CA THR A 153 18.98 5.54 16.00
C THR A 153 19.10 4.93 17.40
N ARG A 154 18.63 5.61 18.43
CA ARG A 154 18.63 5.09 19.80
C ARG A 154 17.62 3.97 19.96
N THR A 155 18.10 2.73 19.94
CA THR A 155 17.32 1.58 20.41
C THR A 155 17.18 1.65 21.93
N PRO A 156 15.97 1.71 22.50
CA PRO A 156 15.80 1.62 23.95
C PRO A 156 16.24 0.23 24.42
N ASP A 157 16.89 0.17 25.59
CA ASP A 157 17.12 -1.11 26.27
C ASP A 157 15.79 -1.61 26.83
N LEU A 158 15.28 -2.67 26.22
CA LEU A 158 14.01 -3.31 26.58
C LEU A 158 14.19 -4.41 27.63
N GLY A 159 15.42 -4.71 28.06
CA GLY A 159 15.69 -5.73 29.08
C GLY A 159 15.31 -7.16 28.66
N LEU A 160 15.39 -7.48 27.37
CA LEU A 160 14.96 -8.77 26.81
C LEU A 160 15.94 -9.93 27.04
N GLU A 161 17.00 -9.72 27.83
CA GLU A 161 17.98 -10.78 28.17
C GLU A 161 17.36 -11.92 29.02
N VAL A 162 16.24 -11.65 29.70
CA VAL A 162 15.48 -12.63 30.47
C VAL A 162 14.02 -12.59 30.03
N TRP A 163 13.52 -13.71 29.49
CA TRP A 163 12.14 -13.84 29.02
C TRP A 163 11.49 -15.15 29.50
N PRO A 164 10.26 -15.13 30.06
CA PRO A 164 9.47 -13.96 30.41
C PRO A 164 10.14 -13.05 31.46
N PRO A 165 9.81 -11.74 31.53
CA PRO A 165 10.36 -10.85 32.53
C PRO A 165 10.16 -11.37 33.95
N ARG A 166 11.13 -11.15 34.85
CA ARG A 166 11.03 -11.62 36.24
C ARG A 166 9.79 -11.02 36.92
N GLY A 167 9.00 -11.86 37.57
CA GLY A 167 7.76 -11.44 38.22
C GLY A 167 6.59 -11.22 37.27
N ALA A 168 6.71 -11.53 35.97
CA ALA A 168 5.58 -11.59 35.07
C ALA A 168 4.57 -12.63 35.55
N VAL A 169 3.28 -12.28 35.50
CA VAL A 169 2.16 -13.17 35.80
C VAL A 169 1.58 -13.64 34.49
N GLU A 170 1.45 -14.95 34.33
CA GLU A 170 0.84 -15.54 33.14
C GLU A 170 -0.63 -15.16 33.03
N VAL A 171 -1.07 -14.87 31.82
CA VAL A 171 -2.47 -14.58 31.49
C VAL A 171 -2.97 -15.72 30.61
N GLY A 172 -4.03 -16.40 31.03
CA GLY A 172 -4.68 -17.42 30.23
C GLY A 172 -5.29 -16.81 28.97
N VAL A 173 -5.07 -17.46 27.83
CA VAL A 173 -5.57 -17.02 26.51
C VAL A 173 -6.64 -17.97 25.95
N GLU A 174 -7.02 -18.99 26.71
CA GLU A 174 -8.08 -19.92 26.37
C GLU A 174 -9.43 -19.18 26.22
N GLY A 175 -10.04 -19.30 25.04
CA GLY A 175 -11.32 -18.66 24.74
C GLY A 175 -11.26 -17.14 24.55
N PHE A 176 -10.07 -16.56 24.37
CA PHE A 176 -9.92 -15.12 24.12
C PHE A 176 -10.40 -14.68 22.72
N TYR A 177 -10.21 -15.52 21.71
CA TYR A 177 -10.62 -15.32 20.32
C TYR A 177 -11.88 -16.13 19.99
#